data_AF-A0A1Y1X8H9-F1
#
_entry.id   AF-A0A1Y1X8H9-F1
#
_cell.length_a   1.000
_cell.length_b   1.000
_cell.length_c   1.000
_cell.angle_alpha   90.00
_cell.angle_beta   90.00
_cell.angle_gamma   90.00
#
_symmetry.space_group_name_H-M   'P 1'
#
loop_
_entity.id
_entity.type
_entity.pdbx_description
1 polymer ?
#
loop_
_entity_poly.entity_id
_entity_poly.type
_entity_poly.pdbx_seq_one_letter_code
_entity_poly.pdbx_strand_id
1 'polypeptide(L)'
;MNTDFNTISMVGRMAYVIMCVERFLVAVYPEKDWKLIAKKMWKATSHNWGDWPIEFYEIFPEFIFSTNGYNSEEYEYISEDEYHIVLDLYNDITSESKNDMFDTLKYILKQPFEMAMVYEGTVIGDGKESIKIIENSESVLLKNNIALPDGNCLKFSSFSQRNGWGDDFEGEKLSIILN
;
A
#
# COMPACT_ATOMS: atom_id res chain seq x y z
N MET A 1 -10.71 0.85 -20.35
CA MET A 1 -9.42 1.11 -21.04
C MET A 1 -8.34 0.52 -20.16
N ASN A 2 -7.40 -0.25 -20.72
CA ASN A 2 -6.27 -0.78 -19.95
C ASN A 2 -5.25 0.34 -19.73
N THR A 3 -4.80 0.54 -18.48
CA THR A 3 -3.74 1.50 -18.15
C THR A 3 -2.40 0.94 -18.62
N ASP A 4 -1.61 1.73 -19.35
CA ASP A 4 -0.25 1.32 -19.73
C ASP A 4 0.76 1.75 -18.66
N PHE A 5 0.99 0.85 -17.70
CA PHE A 5 1.91 1.10 -16.58
C PHE A 5 3.37 1.27 -17.00
N ASN A 6 3.78 0.85 -18.21
CA ASN A 6 5.15 1.07 -18.71
C ASN A 6 5.50 2.56 -18.80
N THR A 7 4.50 3.42 -18.98
CA THR A 7 4.68 4.87 -19.06
C THR A 7 4.59 5.58 -17.71
N ILE A 8 4.08 4.90 -16.68
CA ILE A 8 3.84 5.45 -15.33
C ILE A 8 5.06 5.20 -14.45
N SER A 9 5.48 6.22 -13.70
CA SER A 9 6.63 6.18 -12.79
C SER A 9 6.45 5.24 -11.59
N MET A 10 7.51 4.94 -10.85
CA MET A 10 7.41 4.13 -9.62
C MET A 10 6.50 4.75 -8.55
N VAL A 11 6.57 6.07 -8.32
CA VAL A 11 5.66 6.75 -7.39
C VAL A 11 4.19 6.62 -7.86
N GLY A 12 3.95 6.72 -9.17
CA GLY A 12 2.61 6.49 -9.74
C GLY A 12 2.16 5.04 -9.61
N ARG A 13 3.06 4.06 -9.80
CA ARG A 13 2.78 2.63 -9.60
C ARG A 13 2.50 2.31 -8.13
N MET A 14 3.24 2.91 -7.20
CA MET A 14 2.97 2.84 -5.77
C MET A 14 1.56 3.36 -5.45
N ALA A 15 1.21 4.55 -5.94
CA ALA A 15 -0.13 5.11 -5.78
C ALA A 15 -1.22 4.17 -6.31
N TYR A 16 -1.03 3.52 -7.46
CA TYR A 16 -1.98 2.54 -7.98
C TYR A 16 -2.13 1.32 -7.06
N VAL A 17 -1.03 0.79 -6.53
CA VAL A 17 -1.06 -0.32 -5.57
C VAL A 17 -1.82 0.08 -4.30
N ILE A 18 -1.59 1.29 -3.79
CA ILE A 18 -2.35 1.84 -2.65
C ILE A 18 -3.84 1.94 -2.99
N MET A 19 -4.21 2.42 -4.17
CA MET A 19 -5.61 2.46 -4.62
C MET A 19 -6.23 1.06 -4.68
N CYS A 20 -5.48 0.03 -5.07
CA CYS A 20 -5.93 -1.37 -5.02
C CYS A 20 -6.17 -1.81 -3.57
N VAL A 21 -5.25 -1.52 -2.65
CA VAL A 21 -5.41 -1.80 -1.22
C VAL A 21 -6.70 -1.17 -0.70
N GLU A 22 -6.91 0.12 -0.92
CA GLU A 22 -8.11 0.81 -0.40
C GLU A 22 -9.42 0.21 -0.96
N ARG A 23 -9.45 -0.13 -2.25
CA ARG A 23 -10.61 -0.82 -2.86
C ARG A 23 -10.92 -2.13 -2.15
N PHE A 24 -9.89 -2.89 -1.79
CA PHE A 24 -10.07 -4.13 -1.05
C PHE A 24 -10.59 -3.87 0.36
N LEU A 25 -9.96 -2.95 1.10
CA LEU A 25 -10.33 -2.62 2.48
C LEU A 25 -11.81 -2.20 2.58
N VAL A 26 -12.24 -1.27 1.71
CA VAL A 26 -13.62 -0.76 1.70
C VAL A 26 -14.62 -1.83 1.26
N ALA A 27 -14.24 -2.75 0.37
CA ALA A 27 -15.16 -3.79 -0.12
C ALA A 27 -15.32 -4.96 0.86
N VAL A 28 -14.24 -5.36 1.55
CA VAL A 28 -14.23 -6.55 2.41
C VAL A 28 -14.53 -6.21 3.87
N TYR A 29 -14.12 -5.02 4.32
CA TYR A 29 -14.26 -4.55 5.70
C TYR A 29 -14.81 -3.12 5.76
N PRO A 30 -16.01 -2.87 5.19
CA PRO A 30 -16.60 -1.53 5.08
C PRO A 30 -16.88 -0.87 6.44
N GLU A 31 -17.04 -1.66 7.50
CA GLU A 31 -17.35 -1.20 8.86
C GLU A 31 -16.12 -0.74 9.65
N LYS A 32 -14.90 -1.05 9.20
CA LYS A 32 -13.66 -0.71 9.91
C LYS A 32 -13.15 0.68 9.51
N ASP A 33 -12.52 1.37 10.45
CA ASP A 33 -11.88 2.67 10.19
C ASP A 33 -10.45 2.50 9.68
N TRP A 34 -10.28 2.65 8.37
CA TRP A 34 -9.01 2.48 7.67
C TRP A 34 -8.20 3.78 7.52
N LYS A 35 -8.66 4.91 8.07
CA LYS A 35 -8.05 6.23 7.81
C LYS A 35 -6.59 6.31 8.21
N LEU A 36 -6.22 5.71 9.34
CA LEU A 36 -4.83 5.70 9.79
C LEU A 36 -3.94 4.94 8.80
N ILE A 37 -4.34 3.73 8.40
CA ILE A 37 -3.62 2.91 7.42
C ILE A 37 -3.51 3.64 6.08
N ALA A 38 -4.62 4.19 5.57
CA ALA A 38 -4.63 4.97 4.33
C ALA A 38 -3.66 6.17 4.41
N LYS A 39 -3.74 6.96 5.49
CA LYS A 39 -2.86 8.13 5.69
C LYS A 39 -1.39 7.73 5.73
N LYS A 40 -1.04 6.64 6.39
CA LYS A 40 0.35 6.15 6.45
C LYS A 40 0.83 5.71 5.07
N MET A 41 0.03 4.95 4.32
CA MET A 41 0.41 4.51 2.97
C MET A 41 0.58 5.66 1.99
N TRP A 42 -0.32 6.65 1.98
CA TRP A 42 -0.28 7.74 1.01
C TRP A 42 0.91 8.69 1.18
N LYS A 43 1.53 8.73 2.37
CA LYS A 43 2.76 9.49 2.59
C LYS A 43 3.85 9.15 1.57
N ALA A 44 3.96 7.88 1.18
CA ALA A 44 4.94 7.40 0.21
C ALA A 44 4.92 8.20 -1.11
N THR A 45 3.79 8.81 -1.49
CA THR A 45 3.72 9.61 -2.73
C THR A 45 4.35 10.99 -2.64
N SER A 46 4.65 11.46 -1.43
CA SER A 46 5.00 12.85 -1.13
C SER A 46 6.43 13.05 -0.62
N HIS A 47 7.23 11.98 -0.58
CA HIS A 47 8.61 12.02 -0.08
C HIS A 47 9.49 10.94 -0.71
N ASN A 48 10.75 10.86 -0.25
CA ASN A 48 11.78 10.00 -0.83
C ASN A 48 11.48 8.49 -0.62
N TRP A 49 11.70 7.69 -1.66
CA TRP A 49 11.48 6.26 -1.63
C TRP A 49 12.35 5.46 -0.66
N GLY A 50 13.43 6.04 -0.12
CA GLY A 50 14.32 5.39 0.83
C GLY A 50 13.63 4.92 2.11
N ASP A 51 12.60 5.66 2.56
CA ASP A 51 11.94 5.40 3.83
C ASP A 51 10.70 4.50 3.68
N TRP A 52 10.21 4.31 2.44
CA TRP A 52 9.00 3.54 2.15
C TRP A 52 8.99 2.13 2.77
N PRO A 53 10.07 1.32 2.69
CA PRO A 53 10.02 -0.03 3.22
C PRO A 53 9.68 -0.07 4.72
N ILE A 54 10.28 0.82 5.52
CA ILE A 54 10.06 0.87 6.96
C ILE A 54 8.67 1.42 7.26
N GLU A 55 8.25 2.49 6.55
CA GLU A 55 6.90 3.06 6.70
C GLU A 55 5.78 2.03 6.49
N PHE A 56 5.90 1.19 5.46
CA PHE A 56 4.92 0.13 5.21
C PHE A 56 5.06 -1.02 6.20
N TYR A 57 6.29 -1.46 6.50
CA TYR A 57 6.53 -2.58 7.40
C TYR A 57 5.95 -2.34 8.79
N GLU A 58 6.05 -1.13 9.33
CA GLU A 58 5.56 -0.78 10.66
C GLU A 58 4.03 -0.87 10.83
N ILE A 59 3.27 -0.81 9.74
CA ILE A 59 1.81 -0.90 9.76
C ILE A 59 1.29 -2.29 9.34
N PHE A 60 2.19 -3.25 9.09
CA PHE A 60 1.82 -4.59 8.63
C PHE A 60 1.30 -5.47 9.75
N PRO A 61 0.23 -6.26 9.50
CA PRO A 61 -0.31 -7.14 10.53
C PRO A 61 0.74 -8.13 11.07
N GLU A 62 1.62 -8.64 10.21
CA GLU A 62 2.68 -9.57 10.62
C GLU A 62 3.67 -8.92 11.59
N PHE A 63 4.06 -7.67 11.35
CA PHE A 63 4.97 -6.96 12.24
C PHE A 63 4.27 -6.59 13.55
N ILE A 64 3.09 -5.96 13.47
CA ILE A 64 2.28 -5.56 14.63
C ILE A 64 2.07 -6.73 15.59
N PHE A 65 1.68 -7.90 15.07
CA PHE A 65 1.46 -9.10 15.89
C PHE A 65 2.75 -9.82 16.33
N SER A 66 3.89 -9.57 15.67
CA SER A 66 5.16 -10.13 16.10
C SER A 66 5.74 -9.43 17.33
N THR A 67 5.33 -8.19 17.58
CA THR A 67 5.80 -7.40 18.73
C THR A 67 5.08 -7.78 20.02
N ASN A 68 5.77 -7.67 21.15
CA ASN A 68 5.19 -7.90 22.48
C ASN A 68 4.76 -6.57 23.13
N GLY A 69 4.01 -5.77 22.38
CA GLY A 69 3.67 -4.38 22.70
C GLY A 69 4.56 -3.35 21.99
N TYR A 70 4.28 -2.08 22.22
CA TYR A 70 5.04 -0.98 21.63
C TYR A 70 6.43 -0.84 22.26
N ASN A 71 7.45 -0.71 21.41
CA ASN A 71 8.82 -0.39 21.80
C ASN A 71 9.34 0.73 20.90
N SER A 72 9.64 1.91 21.46
CA SER A 72 10.10 3.06 20.67
C SER A 72 11.44 2.83 19.94
N GLU A 73 12.21 1.80 20.30
CA GLU A 73 13.42 1.41 19.56
C GLU A 73 13.12 0.60 18.30
N GLU A 74 11.91 0.05 18.18
CA GLU A 74 11.46 -0.79 17.04
C GLU A 74 10.57 -0.03 16.05
N TYR A 75 10.14 1.19 16.38
CA TYR A 75 9.22 2.00 15.58
C TYR A 75 9.79 3.42 15.35
N GLU A 76 9.91 3.80 14.08
CA GLU A 76 10.36 5.12 13.62
C GLU A 76 9.18 5.96 13.07
N TYR A 77 8.18 5.32 12.45
CA TYR A 77 7.13 6.00 11.69
C TYR A 77 5.74 5.93 12.32
N ILE A 78 5.51 5.06 13.30
CA ILE A 78 4.28 5.05 14.12
C ILE A 78 4.54 5.34 15.60
N SER A 79 3.63 6.12 16.19
CA SER A 79 3.59 6.37 17.64
C SER A 79 2.93 5.22 18.41
N GLU A 80 3.08 5.20 19.74
CA GLU A 80 2.41 4.23 20.61
C GLU A 80 0.88 4.24 20.46
N ASP A 81 0.27 5.43 20.42
CA ASP A 81 -1.17 5.60 20.21
C ASP A 81 -1.60 5.02 18.85
N GLU A 82 -0.84 5.29 17.79
CA GLU A 82 -1.11 4.74 16.45
C GLU A 82 -0.93 3.23 16.42
N TYR A 83 0.09 2.69 17.09
CA TYR A 83 0.32 1.25 17.24
C TYR A 83 -0.91 0.58 17.86
N HIS A 84 -1.46 1.13 18.95
CA HIS A 84 -2.64 0.56 19.59
C HIS A 84 -3.88 0.63 18.69
N ILE A 85 -4.07 1.72 17.94
CA ILE A 85 -5.16 1.82 16.96
C ILE A 85 -5.03 0.72 15.89
N VAL A 86 -3.83 0.50 15.35
CA VAL A 86 -3.58 -0.53 14.32
C VAL A 86 -3.74 -1.93 14.90
N LEU A 87 -3.23 -2.18 16.11
CA LEU A 87 -3.33 -3.46 16.80
C LEU A 87 -4.80 -3.83 17.07
N ASP A 88 -5.59 -2.88 17.58
CA ASP A 88 -7.01 -3.09 17.86
C ASP A 88 -7.80 -3.36 16.57
N LEU A 89 -7.51 -2.61 15.50
CA LEU A 89 -8.09 -2.82 14.17
C LEU A 89 -7.86 -4.26 13.66
N TYR A 90 -6.64 -4.78 13.76
CA TYR A 90 -6.35 -6.14 13.32
C TYR A 90 -6.88 -7.22 14.28
N ASN A 91 -6.82 -6.99 15.60
CA ASN A 91 -7.38 -7.92 16.58
C ASN A 91 -8.89 -8.12 16.35
N ASP A 92 -9.64 -7.05 16.12
CA ASP A 92 -11.06 -7.09 15.84
C ASP A 92 -11.37 -7.98 14.62
N ILE A 93 -10.60 -7.82 13.53
CA ILE A 93 -10.72 -8.65 12.32
C ILE A 93 -10.43 -10.13 12.59
N THR A 94 -9.41 -10.44 13.41
CA THR A 94 -9.03 -11.84 13.71
C THR A 94 -9.95 -12.53 14.73
N SER A 95 -10.63 -11.75 15.57
CA SER A 95 -11.49 -12.25 16.65
C SER A 95 -12.86 -12.72 16.16
N GLU A 96 -13.35 -12.16 15.07
CA GLU A 96 -14.55 -12.63 14.40
C GLU A 96 -14.26 -14.01 13.79
N SER A 97 -15.13 -15.01 14.04
CA SER A 97 -14.98 -16.41 13.61
C SER A 97 -15.12 -16.63 12.09
N LYS A 98 -14.52 -15.77 11.28
CA LYS A 98 -14.56 -15.69 9.80
C LYS A 98 -13.15 -15.45 9.24
N ASN A 99 -12.20 -16.26 9.70
CA ASN A 99 -10.77 -16.15 9.37
C ASN A 99 -10.41 -16.46 7.90
N ASP A 100 -11.37 -16.42 6.97
CA ASP A 100 -11.14 -16.84 5.57
C ASP A 100 -10.43 -15.75 4.74
N MET A 101 -10.57 -14.47 5.12
CA MET A 101 -10.05 -13.34 4.35
C MET A 101 -8.81 -12.67 4.96
N PHE A 102 -8.41 -13.03 6.18
CA PHE A 102 -7.28 -12.38 6.84
C PHE A 102 -5.95 -12.65 6.14
N ASP A 103 -5.75 -13.84 5.59
CA ASP A 103 -4.58 -14.12 4.75
C ASP A 103 -4.57 -13.27 3.47
N THR A 104 -5.74 -13.03 2.87
CA THR A 104 -5.87 -12.14 1.72
C THR A 104 -5.58 -10.69 2.10
N LEU A 105 -6.06 -10.24 3.26
CA LEU A 105 -5.76 -8.92 3.82
C LEU A 105 -4.26 -8.71 4.01
N LYS A 106 -3.57 -9.65 4.68
CA LYS A 106 -2.11 -9.61 4.84
C LYS A 106 -1.42 -9.54 3.48
N TYR A 107 -1.84 -10.37 2.54
CA TYR A 107 -1.22 -10.42 1.22
C TYR A 107 -1.36 -9.10 0.45
N ILE A 108 -2.55 -8.48 0.44
CA ILE A 108 -2.73 -7.21 -0.26
C ILE A 108 -2.06 -6.03 0.44
N LEU A 109 -2.10 -5.98 1.78
CA LEU A 109 -1.37 -4.97 2.55
C LEU A 109 0.15 -5.08 2.37
N LYS A 110 0.67 -6.25 2.02
CA LYS A 110 2.09 -6.43 1.70
C LYS A 110 2.51 -5.82 0.36
N GLN A 111 1.60 -5.61 -0.59
CA GLN A 111 1.97 -5.19 -1.95
C GLN A 111 2.68 -3.83 -2.03
N PRO A 112 2.29 -2.79 -1.25
CA PRO A 112 3.08 -1.56 -1.15
C PRO A 112 4.52 -1.78 -0.69
N PHE A 113 4.78 -2.65 0.29
CA PHE A 113 6.16 -2.97 0.69
C PHE A 113 6.92 -3.70 -0.40
N GLU A 114 6.30 -4.68 -1.07
CA GLU A 114 6.91 -5.35 -2.22
C GLU A 114 7.29 -4.31 -3.29
N MET A 115 6.43 -3.32 -3.53
CA MET A 115 6.68 -2.22 -4.47
C MET A 115 7.84 -1.33 -4.01
N ALA A 116 7.97 -1.06 -2.70
CA ALA A 116 9.08 -0.31 -2.13
C ALA A 116 10.42 -1.05 -2.26
N MET A 117 10.40 -2.37 -2.10
CA MET A 117 11.59 -3.22 -2.09
C MET A 117 12.08 -3.63 -3.49
N VAL A 118 11.22 -3.61 -4.50
CA VAL A 118 11.48 -4.24 -5.82
C VAL A 118 12.76 -3.75 -6.52
N TYR A 119 13.18 -2.51 -6.26
CA TYR A 119 14.44 -1.95 -6.77
C TYR A 119 15.34 -1.39 -5.66
N GLU A 120 15.12 -1.75 -4.40
CA GLU A 120 15.99 -1.33 -3.30
C GLU A 120 17.46 -1.70 -3.59
N GLY A 121 18.37 -0.73 -3.47
CA GLY A 121 19.79 -0.93 -3.73
C GLY A 121 20.16 -1.19 -5.20
N THR A 122 19.23 -1.03 -6.14
CA THR A 122 19.45 -1.30 -7.57
C THR A 122 18.96 -0.15 -8.47
N VAL A 123 19.29 -0.22 -9.76
CA VAL A 123 18.83 0.74 -10.77
C VAL A 123 17.55 0.22 -11.42
N ILE A 124 16.55 1.10 -11.55
CA ILE A 124 15.33 0.79 -12.29
C ILE A 124 15.69 0.58 -13.77
N GLY A 125 15.56 -0.67 -14.23
CA GLY A 125 15.74 -1.05 -15.63
C GLY A 125 14.50 -0.72 -16.47
N ASP A 126 13.89 -1.73 -17.08
CA ASP A 126 12.63 -1.56 -17.83
C ASP A 126 11.38 -1.47 -16.93
N GLY A 127 11.54 -1.63 -15.62
CA GLY A 127 10.47 -1.47 -14.65
C GLY A 127 9.52 -2.68 -14.54
N LYS A 128 9.77 -3.80 -15.23
CA LYS A 128 8.80 -4.91 -15.33
C LYS A 128 8.50 -5.58 -14.00
N GLU A 129 9.47 -5.69 -13.10
CA GLU A 129 9.29 -6.33 -11.80
C GLU A 129 8.19 -5.62 -10.98
N SER A 130 8.12 -4.30 -11.05
CA SER A 130 7.06 -3.52 -10.39
C SER A 130 5.68 -3.70 -11.03
N ILE A 131 5.60 -3.98 -12.33
CA ILE A 131 4.34 -4.27 -13.03
C ILE A 131 3.76 -5.59 -12.52
N LYS A 132 4.60 -6.58 -12.20
CA LYS A 132 4.14 -7.83 -11.59
C LYS A 132 3.45 -7.62 -10.24
N ILE A 133 3.88 -6.62 -9.47
CA ILE A 133 3.28 -6.28 -8.17
C ILE A 133 1.90 -5.63 -8.37
N ILE A 134 1.75 -4.83 -9.42
CA ILE A 134 0.45 -4.33 -9.86
C ILE A 134 -0.46 -5.50 -10.25
N GLU A 135 0.00 -6.41 -11.10
CA GLU A 135 -0.77 -7.59 -11.52
C GLU A 135 -1.19 -8.47 -10.32
N ASN A 136 -0.30 -8.65 -9.33
CA ASN A 136 -0.61 -9.35 -8.09
C ASN A 136 -1.73 -8.65 -7.31
N SER A 137 -1.65 -7.32 -7.19
CA SER A 137 -2.67 -6.50 -6.52
C SER A 137 -4.01 -6.60 -7.25
N GLU A 138 -4.02 -6.41 -8.57
CA GLU A 138 -5.21 -6.56 -9.42
C GLU A 138 -5.82 -7.97 -9.32
N SER A 139 -4.98 -9.01 -9.29
CA SER A 139 -5.41 -10.40 -9.13
C SER A 139 -6.22 -10.62 -7.85
N VAL A 140 -5.83 -9.97 -6.74
CA VAL A 140 -6.60 -10.03 -5.49
C VAL A 140 -7.98 -9.42 -5.68
N LEU A 141 -8.06 -8.22 -6.26
CA LEU A 141 -9.34 -7.54 -6.47
C LEU A 141 -10.25 -8.37 -7.38
N LEU A 142 -9.73 -8.85 -8.50
CA LEU A 142 -10.48 -9.63 -9.48
C LEU A 142 -11.01 -10.95 -8.89
N LYS A 143 -10.18 -11.68 -8.13
CA LYS A 143 -10.61 -12.92 -7.44
C LYS A 143 -11.73 -12.69 -6.43
N ASN A 144 -11.81 -11.48 -5.87
CA ASN A 144 -12.82 -11.08 -4.91
C ASN A 144 -14.00 -10.31 -5.55
N ASN A 145 -14.08 -10.26 -6.89
CA ASN A 145 -15.11 -9.53 -7.64
C ASN A 145 -15.15 -8.02 -7.34
N ILE A 146 -13.99 -7.44 -7.01
CA ILE A 146 -13.82 -6.01 -6.74
C ILE A 146 -13.34 -5.33 -8.01
N ALA A 147 -13.97 -4.20 -8.36
CA ALA A 147 -13.58 -3.42 -9.53
C ALA A 147 -12.19 -2.81 -9.34
N LEU A 148 -11.37 -2.87 -10.40
CA LEU A 148 -10.04 -2.26 -10.41
C LEU A 148 -10.14 -0.73 -10.33
N PRO A 149 -9.17 -0.05 -9.69
CA PRO A 149 -9.06 1.40 -9.75
C PRO A 149 -8.81 1.91 -11.19
N ASP A 150 -9.19 3.16 -11.47
CA ASP A 150 -8.85 3.79 -12.75
C ASP A 150 -7.40 4.29 -12.74
N GLY A 151 -6.47 3.50 -13.29
CA GLY A 151 -5.06 3.90 -13.38
C GLY A 151 -4.80 5.09 -14.33
N ASN A 152 -5.77 5.52 -15.16
CA ASN A 152 -5.56 6.67 -16.04
C ASN A 152 -5.39 7.98 -15.28
N CYS A 153 -5.86 8.07 -14.02
CA CYS A 153 -5.65 9.24 -13.19
C CYS A 153 -4.16 9.48 -12.86
N LEU A 154 -3.29 8.50 -13.08
CA LEU A 154 -1.86 8.55 -12.77
C LEU A 154 -0.96 8.84 -13.98
N LYS A 155 -1.55 9.10 -15.16
CA LYS A 155 -0.79 9.39 -16.40
C LYS A 155 0.12 10.62 -16.32
N PHE A 156 -0.11 11.50 -15.35
CA PHE A 156 0.76 12.65 -15.10
C PHE A 156 2.12 12.23 -14.49
N SER A 157 2.20 11.06 -13.86
CA SER A 157 3.39 10.56 -13.18
C SER A 157 4.23 9.74 -14.16
N SER A 158 5.24 10.34 -14.82
CA SER A 158 5.93 9.73 -15.95
C SER A 158 7.17 8.93 -15.55
N PHE A 159 7.32 7.73 -16.12
CA PHE A 159 8.54 6.91 -15.97
C PHE A 159 9.79 7.56 -16.58
N SER A 160 9.63 8.58 -17.43
CA SER A 160 10.76 9.35 -17.95
C SER A 160 11.36 10.33 -16.93
N GLN A 161 10.65 10.62 -15.84
CA GLN A 161 11.08 11.54 -14.79
C GLN A 161 11.94 10.81 -13.75
N ARG A 162 12.96 11.50 -13.23
CA ARG A 162 13.82 11.06 -12.11
C ARG A 162 14.27 9.60 -12.23
N ASN A 163 14.76 9.21 -13.41
CA ASN A 163 15.26 7.86 -13.70
C ASN A 163 14.25 6.73 -13.40
N GLY A 164 12.97 6.94 -13.73
CA GLY A 164 11.91 5.94 -13.49
C GLY A 164 11.10 6.19 -12.21
N TRP A 165 11.66 6.91 -11.24
CA TRP A 165 10.96 7.15 -9.96
C TRP A 165 9.74 8.06 -10.12
N GLY A 166 9.86 9.11 -10.92
CA GLY A 166 8.85 10.17 -11.01
C GLY A 166 9.01 11.24 -9.93
N ASP A 167 8.29 12.35 -10.13
CA ASP A 167 8.22 13.44 -9.16
C ASP A 167 7.21 13.12 -8.05
N ASP A 168 7.47 13.65 -6.86
CA ASP A 168 6.58 13.50 -5.70
C ASP A 168 5.28 14.29 -5.94
N PHE A 169 4.16 13.83 -5.38
CA PHE A 169 2.86 14.50 -5.48
C PHE A 169 1.95 14.27 -4.27
N GLU A 170 0.90 15.08 -4.14
CA GLU A 170 -0.10 14.97 -3.08
C GLU A 170 -1.09 13.82 -3.38
N GLY A 171 -0.68 12.57 -3.12
CA GLY A 171 -1.46 11.38 -3.45
C GLY A 171 -2.73 11.17 -2.63
N GLU A 172 -2.83 11.76 -1.43
CA GLU A 172 -4.05 11.66 -0.59
C GLU A 172 -5.32 12.11 -1.34
N LYS A 173 -5.21 12.99 -2.35
CA LYS A 173 -6.32 13.40 -3.22
C LYS A 173 -6.93 12.28 -4.07
N LEU A 174 -6.22 11.17 -4.23
CA LEU A 174 -6.68 9.97 -4.93
C LEU A 174 -7.31 8.93 -4.00
N SER A 175 -7.19 9.12 -2.68
CA SER A 175 -7.73 8.19 -1.69
C SER A 175 -9.25 8.12 -1.75
N ILE A 176 -9.81 6.92 -1.63
CA ILE A 176 -11.27 6.72 -1.46
C ILE A 176 -11.67 6.58 0.02
N ILE A 177 -10.69 6.53 0.93
CA ILE A 177 -10.90 6.40 2.37
C ILE A 177 -10.79 7.76 3.06
N LEU A 178 -9.90 8.64 2.58
CA LEU A 178 -9.66 9.97 3.15
C LEU A 178 -10.59 11.05 2.57
N ASN A 179 -11.28 10.77 1.45
CA ASN A 179 -12.15 11.72 0.73
C ASN A 179 -13.64 11.31 0.73
#